data_AF-A0A3D3GD06-F1
#
_entry.id   AF-A0A3D3GD06-F1
#
_cell.length_a   1.000
_cell.length_b   1.000
_cell.length_c   1.000
_cell.angle_alpha   90.00
_cell.angle_beta   90.00
_cell.angle_gamma   90.00
#
_symmetry.space_group_name_H-M   'P 1'
#
loop_
_entity.id
_entity.type
_entity.pdbx_description
1 polymer ?
#
loop_
_entity_poly.entity_id
_entity_poly.type
_entity_poly.pdbx_seq_one_letter_code
_entity_poly.pdbx_strand_id
1 'polypeptide(L)'
;MSNLSIENLSRSVQMGGADDFMGMGGVAPEARVLREMQSQGLRAGPDDSVSAAGAAGPKTFADVLQHSVEKVNTYQQQSDVAMKELVAGRTKNIHETMLTIERADTSLKLMMQVRNKILDAYREIMRMQV
;
A
#
# COMPACT_ATOMS: atom_id res chain seq x y z
N MET A 1 29.43 4.08 15.89
CA MET A 1 28.72 2.85 16.32
C MET A 1 29.61 2.23 17.38
N SER A 2 29.39 2.36 18.69
CA SER A 2 28.16 2.30 19.49
C SER A 2 28.44 3.11 20.78
N ASN A 3 27.73 4.20 21.03
CA ASN A 3 26.42 4.33 21.69
C ASN A 3 26.47 4.38 23.22
N LEU A 4 26.04 5.55 23.72
CA LEU A 4 25.28 5.83 24.94
C LEU A 4 26.01 5.63 26.27
N SER A 5 26.32 6.70 27.01
CA SER A 5 25.33 7.48 27.79
C SER A 5 24.58 6.60 28.78
N ILE A 6 25.24 6.35 29.91
CA ILE A 6 24.67 5.97 31.21
C ILE A 6 25.43 6.90 32.18
N GLU A 7 25.06 8.16 32.40
CA GLU A 7 23.83 8.63 33.07
C GLU A 7 23.47 7.76 34.28
N ASN A 8 24.31 7.75 35.34
CA ASN A 8 23.79 7.43 36.69
C ASN A 8 24.64 7.70 37.96
N LEU A 9 25.69 8.53 38.02
CA LEU A 9 26.51 8.56 39.25
C LEU A 9 27.00 9.93 39.79
N SER A 10 26.30 11.03 39.52
CA SER A 10 26.70 12.33 40.11
C SER A 10 25.55 13.19 40.67
N ARG A 11 24.39 12.59 41.01
CA ARG A 11 23.32 13.31 41.71
C ARG A 11 23.10 12.90 43.17
N SER A 12 23.96 12.03 43.70
CA SER A 12 24.02 11.73 45.13
C SER A 12 25.02 12.67 45.80
N VAL A 13 24.52 13.79 46.32
CA VAL A 13 25.01 14.59 47.48
C VAL A 13 24.53 16.03 47.24
N GLN A 14 23.34 16.35 47.73
CA GLN A 14 23.11 17.58 48.49
C GLN A 14 21.79 17.46 49.26
N MET A 15 21.93 17.21 50.56
CA MET A 15 20.92 17.37 51.61
C MET A 15 20.69 18.86 51.89
N GLY A 16 19.44 19.24 52.23
CA GLY A 16 19.15 20.50 52.93
C GLY A 16 17.65 20.83 53.10
N GLY A 17 17.16 20.80 54.36
CA GLY A 17 15.85 21.30 54.83
C GLY A 17 14.73 20.25 54.77
N ALA A 18 14.35 19.53 55.84
CA ALA A 18 13.75 20.00 57.09
C ALA A 18 12.69 21.07 56.83
N ASP A 19 11.42 20.65 56.68
CA ASP A 19 10.16 21.38 56.93
C ASP A 19 9.05 20.82 56.02
N ASP A 20 8.34 19.76 56.45
CA ASP A 20 6.89 19.53 56.19
C ASP A 20 6.45 18.16 56.73
N PHE A 21 6.33 18.08 58.06
CA PHE A 21 5.62 17.02 58.76
C PHE A 21 4.17 17.47 58.97
N MET A 22 3.19 16.92 58.23
CA MET A 22 1.82 16.68 58.73
C MET A 22 0.96 15.97 57.66
N GLY A 23 0.32 14.83 57.99
CA GLY A 23 -0.84 14.34 57.23
C GLY A 23 -0.87 12.85 56.87
N MET A 24 -0.96 11.98 57.88
CA MET A 24 -1.66 10.68 57.92
C MET A 24 -2.06 9.98 56.61
N GLY A 25 -1.62 8.73 56.44
CA GLY A 25 -2.44 7.66 55.84
C GLY A 25 -1.78 6.91 54.70
N GLY A 26 -1.06 5.83 55.02
CA GLY A 26 -0.56 4.89 54.04
C GLY A 26 -1.68 4.16 53.30
N VAL A 27 -1.58 4.12 51.97
CA VAL A 27 -2.12 3.06 51.12
C VAL A 27 -1.18 2.86 49.93
N ALA A 28 -0.85 1.60 49.66
CA ALA A 28 0.15 1.13 48.71
C ALA A 28 0.03 1.72 47.28
N PRO A 29 1.15 1.97 46.57
CA PRO A 29 1.15 2.53 45.21
C PRO A 29 0.69 1.55 44.11
N GLU A 30 0.49 0.26 44.41
CA GLU A 30 0.23 -0.76 43.38
C GLU A 30 -1.25 -0.94 43.02
N ALA A 31 -2.19 -0.51 43.89
CA ALA A 31 -3.63 -0.70 43.67
C ALA A 31 -4.28 0.34 42.74
N ARG A 32 -3.53 1.39 42.33
CA ARG A 32 -4.04 2.45 41.45
C ARG A 32 -3.82 2.14 39.97
N VAL A 33 -2.71 1.49 39.63
CA VAL A 33 -2.33 1.19 38.24
C VAL A 33 -3.31 0.18 37.60
N LEU A 34 -3.85 -0.77 38.36
CA LEU A 34 -4.85 -1.72 37.87
C LEU A 34 -6.25 -1.12 37.63
N ARG A 35 -6.57 0.03 38.25
CA ARG A 35 -7.85 0.74 38.02
C ARG A 35 -7.80 1.66 36.80
N GLU A 36 -6.59 2.08 36.41
CA GLU A 36 -6.34 2.91 35.23
C GLU A 36 -6.24 2.06 33.94
N MET A 37 -5.91 0.77 34.04
CA MET A 37 -5.93 -0.17 32.90
C MET A 37 -7.32 -0.75 32.57
N GLN A 38 -8.34 -0.52 33.41
CA GLN A 38 -9.72 -0.97 33.16
C GLN A 38 -10.65 0.13 32.63
N SER A 39 -10.24 1.40 32.65
CA SER A 39 -11.00 2.54 32.07
C SER A 39 -10.69 2.81 30.60
N GLN A 40 -9.78 2.05 29.97
CA GLN A 40 -9.49 2.09 28.52
C GLN A 40 -10.07 0.91 27.73
N GLY A 41 -10.95 0.11 28.35
CA GLY A 41 -11.74 -0.93 27.67
C GLY A 41 -13.12 -0.41 27.24
N LEU A 42 -13.32 -0.30 25.92
CA LEU A 42 -14.60 -0.25 25.20
C LEU A 42 -15.56 0.93 25.46
N ARG A 43 -15.29 2.13 24.91
CA ARG A 43 -16.35 3.09 24.52
C ARG A 43 -15.96 3.99 23.33
N ALA A 44 -16.22 3.52 22.12
CA ALA A 44 -16.50 4.30 20.89
C ALA A 44 -17.10 3.27 19.91
N GLY A 45 -18.41 3.20 19.67
CA GLY A 45 -19.26 4.19 19.01
C GLY A 45 -19.59 3.60 17.61
N PRO A 46 -20.88 3.35 17.26
CA PRO A 46 -21.22 2.78 15.96
C PRO A 46 -21.10 3.88 14.90
N ASP A 47 -19.91 4.02 14.30
CA ASP A 47 -19.74 4.77 13.06
C ASP A 47 -20.15 3.87 11.89
N ASP A 48 -21.45 3.79 11.72
CA ASP A 48 -22.14 3.32 10.52
C ASP A 48 -22.07 4.45 9.47
N SER A 49 -20.88 4.74 8.92
CA SER A 49 -20.76 5.71 7.80
C SER A 49 -19.42 5.69 7.06
N VAL A 50 -18.91 4.51 6.69
CA VAL A 50 -18.12 4.42 5.44
C VAL A 50 -19.05 3.93 4.35
N SER A 51 -19.76 4.90 3.79
CA SER A 51 -20.28 4.99 2.43
C SER A 51 -20.09 3.73 1.60
N ALA A 52 -21.23 3.14 1.26
CA ALA A 52 -21.41 2.28 0.10
C ALA A 52 -20.60 2.83 -1.10
N ALA A 53 -19.44 2.20 -1.36
CA ALA A 53 -18.79 2.28 -2.65
C ALA A 53 -19.78 1.65 -3.64
N GLY A 54 -20.46 2.54 -4.37
CA GLY A 54 -21.53 2.22 -5.28
C GLY A 54 -21.14 1.10 -6.25
N ALA A 55 -22.10 0.19 -6.43
CA ALA A 55 -22.31 -0.66 -7.58
C ALA A 55 -21.34 -0.47 -8.75
N ALA A 56 -20.16 -1.08 -8.67
CA ALA A 56 -19.55 -1.62 -9.87
C ALA A 56 -20.31 -2.92 -10.14
N GLY A 57 -21.30 -2.86 -11.05
CA GLY A 57 -21.87 -4.08 -11.63
C GLY A 57 -20.75 -5.00 -12.14
N PRO A 58 -20.99 -6.31 -12.27
CA PRO A 58 -19.97 -7.24 -12.75
C PRO A 58 -19.38 -6.71 -14.06
N LYS A 59 -18.09 -6.36 -14.05
CA LYS A 59 -17.39 -5.85 -15.24
C LYS A 59 -17.55 -6.88 -16.35
N THR A 60 -18.05 -6.45 -17.50
CA THR A 60 -18.21 -7.37 -18.61
C THR A 60 -16.82 -7.76 -19.14
N PHE A 61 -16.73 -8.92 -19.79
CA PHE A 61 -15.49 -9.30 -20.47
C PHE A 61 -15.06 -8.24 -21.48
N ALA A 62 -16.01 -7.56 -22.14
CA ALA A 62 -15.73 -6.46 -23.06
C ALA A 62 -15.06 -5.27 -22.36
N ASP A 63 -15.49 -4.90 -21.15
CA ASP A 63 -14.85 -3.83 -20.37
C ASP A 63 -13.41 -4.19 -19.99
N VAL A 64 -13.18 -5.44 -19.58
CA VAL A 64 -11.85 -5.94 -19.25
C VAL A 64 -10.94 -5.95 -20.48
N LEU A 65 -11.47 -6.35 -21.64
CA LEU A 65 -10.75 -6.34 -22.90
C LEU A 65 -10.40 -4.92 -23.32
N GLN A 66 -11.37 -4.00 -23.30
CA GLN A 66 -11.19 -2.58 -23.60
C GLN A 66 -10.07 -1.97 -22.74
N HIS A 67 -10.12 -2.17 -21.42
CA HIS A 67 -9.07 -1.72 -20.52
C HIS A 67 -7.72 -2.39 -20.79
N SER A 68 -7.71 -3.65 -21.22
CA SER A 68 -6.46 -4.35 -21.55
C SER A 68 -5.80 -3.75 -22.80
N VAL A 69 -6.59 -3.35 -23.81
CA VAL A 69 -6.08 -2.64 -25.00
C VAL A 69 -5.50 -1.28 -24.61
N GLU A 70 -6.20 -0.52 -23.76
CA GLU A 70 -5.69 0.76 -23.25
C GLU A 70 -4.38 0.61 -22.47
N LYS A 71 -4.25 -0.45 -21.66
CA LYS A 71 -3.00 -0.75 -20.96
C LYS A 71 -1.85 -1.07 -21.91
N VAL A 72 -2.09 -1.86 -22.96
CA VAL A 72 -1.06 -2.16 -23.97
C VAL A 72 -0.59 -0.87 -24.65
N ASN A 73 -1.51 0.03 -25.02
CA ASN A 73 -1.15 1.34 -25.57
C ASN A 73 -0.31 2.18 -24.58
N THR A 74 -0.68 2.14 -23.30
CA THR A 74 0.07 2.82 -22.24
C THR A 74 1.49 2.26 -22.10
N TYR A 75 1.64 0.94 -22.10
CA TYR A 75 2.96 0.30 -22.05
C TYR A 75 3.81 0.62 -23.28
N GLN A 76 3.21 0.69 -24.47
CA GLN A 76 3.92 1.10 -25.67
C GLN A 76 4.45 2.53 -25.56
N GLN A 77 3.62 3.48 -25.11
CA GLN A 77 4.04 4.87 -24.93
C GLN A 77 5.13 5.00 -23.86
N GLN A 78 5.02 4.26 -22.75
CA GLN A 78 6.05 4.25 -21.71
C GLN A 78 7.38 3.70 -22.25
N SER A 79 7.37 2.63 -23.04
CA SER A 79 8.56 2.10 -23.70
C SER A 79 9.19 3.12 -24.65
N ASP A 80 8.39 3.83 -25.43
CA ASP A 80 8.87 4.85 -26.37
C ASP A 80 9.53 6.03 -25.63
N VAL A 81 8.94 6.46 -24.51
CA VAL A 81 9.52 7.51 -23.66
C VAL A 81 10.82 7.02 -23.04
N ALA A 82 10.81 5.84 -22.40
CA ALA A 82 12.00 5.28 -21.78
C ALA A 82 13.16 5.09 -22.79
N MET A 83 12.86 4.63 -24.01
CA MET A 83 13.82 4.55 -25.11
C MET A 83 14.40 5.92 -25.46
N LYS A 84 13.56 6.94 -25.62
CA LYS A 84 14.01 8.31 -25.96
C LYS A 84 14.89 8.88 -24.86
N GLU A 85 14.57 8.64 -23.59
CA GLU A 85 15.37 9.13 -22.47
C GLU A 85 16.72 8.42 -22.34
N LEU A 86 16.73 7.11 -22.62
CA LEU A 86 17.95 6.31 -22.63
C LEU A 86 18.88 6.76 -23.77
N VAL A 87 18.37 6.89 -24.99
CA VAL A 87 19.17 7.33 -26.16
C VAL A 87 19.62 8.78 -26.02
N ALA A 88 18.81 9.64 -25.39
CA ALA A 88 19.18 11.02 -25.08
C ALA A 88 20.22 11.14 -23.93
N GLY A 89 20.63 10.03 -23.32
CA GLY A 89 21.57 10.01 -22.20
C GLY A 89 21.02 10.60 -20.90
N ARG A 90 19.71 10.88 -20.85
CA ARG A 90 19.02 11.43 -19.66
C ARG A 90 18.82 10.36 -18.58
N THR A 91 18.76 9.10 -18.97
CA THR A 91 18.61 7.96 -18.07
C THR A 91 19.71 6.93 -18.34
N LYS A 92 20.41 6.47 -17.29
CA LYS A 92 21.41 5.38 -17.36
C LYS A 92 20.81 4.00 -17.05
N ASN A 93 19.54 3.94 -16.70
CA ASN A 93 18.83 2.71 -16.33
C ASN A 93 18.38 1.93 -17.57
N ILE A 94 19.36 1.36 -18.29
CA ILE A 94 19.12 0.47 -19.43
C ILE A 94 18.21 -0.70 -19.02
N HIS A 95 18.40 -1.25 -17.82
CA HIS A 95 17.64 -2.39 -17.32
C HIS A 95 16.15 -2.09 -17.21
N GLU A 96 15.79 -0.92 -16.70
CA GLU A 96 14.39 -0.49 -16.56
C GLU A 96 13.74 -0.19 -17.92
N THR A 97 14.52 0.39 -18.84
CA THR A 97 14.08 0.63 -20.22
C THR A 97 13.79 -0.70 -20.92
N MET A 98 14.74 -1.64 -20.88
CA MET A 98 14.59 -2.98 -21.44
C MET A 98 13.41 -3.74 -20.82
N LEU A 99 13.22 -3.63 -19.51
CA LEU A 99 12.09 -4.24 -18.82
C LEU A 99 10.74 -3.66 -19.29
N THR A 100 10.69 -2.35 -19.52
CA THR A 100 9.47 -1.67 -20.00
C THR A 100 9.14 -2.12 -21.42
N ILE A 101 10.15 -2.22 -22.29
CA ILE A 101 10.02 -2.73 -23.65
C ILE A 101 9.51 -4.18 -23.66
N GLU A 102 10.13 -5.06 -22.87
CA GLU A 102 9.72 -6.47 -22.76
C GLU A 102 8.29 -6.62 -22.23
N ARG A 103 7.88 -5.79 -21.26
CA ARG A 103 6.49 -5.75 -20.78
C ARG A 103 5.53 -5.35 -21.89
N ALA A 104 5.86 -4.33 -22.67
CA ALA A 104 5.01 -3.89 -23.78
C ALA A 104 4.87 -4.98 -24.85
N ASP A 105 5.98 -5.61 -25.25
CA ASP A 105 6.00 -6.67 -26.25
C ASP A 105 5.23 -7.93 -25.79
N THR A 106 5.48 -8.39 -24.57
CA THR A 106 4.75 -9.55 -23.99
C THR A 106 3.25 -9.26 -23.89
N SER A 107 2.87 -8.06 -23.46
CA SER A 107 1.45 -7.66 -23.34
C SER A 107 0.77 -7.60 -24.70
N LEU A 108 1.46 -7.09 -25.73
CA LEU A 108 0.96 -7.06 -27.10
C LEU A 108 0.77 -8.47 -27.68
N LYS A 109 1.74 -9.37 -27.46
CA LYS A 109 1.65 -10.78 -27.86
C LYS A 109 0.43 -11.45 -27.24
N LEU A 110 0.20 -11.24 -25.95
CA LEU A 110 -0.99 -11.73 -25.26
C LEU A 110 -2.28 -11.19 -25.89
N MET A 111 -2.34 -9.88 -26.16
CA MET A 111 -3.49 -9.25 -26.80
C MET A 111 -3.80 -9.85 -28.18
N MET A 112 -2.78 -10.14 -29.00
CA MET A 112 -2.97 -10.79 -30.29
C MET A 112 -3.57 -12.20 -30.15
N GLN A 113 -3.14 -12.97 -29.15
CA GLN A 113 -3.72 -14.28 -28.87
C GLN A 113 -5.20 -14.17 -28.48
N VAL A 114 -5.54 -13.21 -27.62
CA VAL A 114 -6.93 -12.93 -27.22
C VAL A 114 -7.77 -12.50 -28.42
N ARG A 115 -7.26 -11.60 -29.26
CA ARG A 115 -7.91 -11.18 -30.51
C ARG A 115 -8.21 -12.36 -31.41
N ASN A 116 -7.23 -13.24 -31.64
CA ASN A 116 -7.43 -14.42 -32.48
C ASN A 116 -8.50 -15.34 -31.90
N LYS A 117 -8.48 -15.58 -30.57
CA LYS A 117 -9.47 -16.42 -29.91
C LYS A 117 -10.90 -15.88 -30.01
N ILE A 118 -11.07 -14.55 -29.94
CA ILE A 118 -12.37 -13.89 -30.11
C ILE A 118 -12.86 -14.05 -31.56
N LEU A 119 -11.98 -13.86 -32.55
CA LEU A 119 -12.34 -14.07 -33.95
C LEU A 119 -12.72 -15.53 -34.23
N ASP A 120 -12.02 -16.48 -33.63
CA ASP A 120 -12.34 -17.90 -33.74
C ASP A 120 -13.69 -18.23 -33.08
N ALA A 121 -13.95 -17.70 -31.88
CA ALA A 121 -15.24 -17.86 -31.20
C ALA A 121 -16.40 -17.27 -32.03
N TYR A 122 -16.20 -16.12 -32.66
CA TYR A 122 -17.18 -15.52 -33.56
C TYR A 122 -17.45 -16.40 -34.80
N ARG A 123 -16.40 -16.95 -35.42
CA ARG A 123 -16.53 -17.89 -36.55
C ARG A 123 -17.24 -19.18 -36.16
N GLU A 124 -16.97 -19.71 -34.98
CA GLU A 124 -17.60 -20.93 -34.48
C GLU A 124 -19.12 -20.75 -34.29
N ILE A 125 -19.55 -19.62 -33.72
CA ILE A 125 -20.97 -19.29 -33.56
C ILE A 125 -21.68 -19.24 -34.91
N MET A 126 -21.06 -18.61 -35.92
CA MET A 126 -21.63 -18.57 -37.28
C MET A 126 -21.73 -19.94 -37.94
N ARG A 127 -20.80 -20.86 -37.65
CA ARG A 127 -20.85 -22.26 -38.14
C ARG A 127 -21.93 -23.10 -37.45
N MET A 128 -22.34 -22.76 -36.25
CA MET A 128 -23.43 -23.47 -35.54
C MET A 128 -24.83 -23.08 -36.03
N GLN A 129 -24.99 -21.92 -36.66
CA GLN A 129 -26.29 -21.37 -37.05
C GLN A 129 -26.74 -21.73 -38.47
N VAL A 130 -25.96 -22.51 -39.22
CA VAL A 130 -26.31 -22.98 -40.58
C VAL A 130 -26.76 -24.42 -40.61
#